data_AF-A0A7D5I8G1-F1
#
_entry.id   AF-A0A7D5I8G1-F1
#
_cell.length_a   1.000
_cell.length_b   1.000
_cell.length_c   1.000
_cell.angle_alpha   90.00
_cell.angle_beta   90.00
_cell.angle_gamma   90.00
#
_symmetry.space_group_name_H-M   'P 1'
#
loop_
_entity.id
_entity.type
_entity.pdbx_description
1 polymer ?
#
loop_
_entity_poly.entity_id
_entity_poly.type
_entity_poly.pdbx_seq_one_letter_code
_entity_poly.pdbx_strand_id
1 'polypeptide(L)'
;MTLTKDEIIDSARHAVIDLDESAVERIANEALEAGMDPVDLIEQGFIEGLKSVGDLFEEGKSQISRVLEASHIVNSGINALKPAIVSSDSDFCQFGNLIVGI
;
A
#
# COMPACT_ATOMS: atom_id res chain seq x y z
N MET A 1 -19.17 16.30 3.20
CA MET A 1 -19.25 14.83 3.29
C MET A 1 -17.84 14.38 3.55
N THR A 2 -17.52 14.04 4.79
CA THR A 2 -16.17 13.61 5.18
C THR A 2 -15.91 12.29 4.45
N LEU A 3 -14.88 12.20 3.60
CA LEU A 3 -14.47 10.92 3.04
C LEU A 3 -14.21 9.97 4.23
N THR A 4 -14.97 8.88 4.30
CA THR A 4 -14.82 7.88 5.35
C THR A 4 -13.54 7.09 5.12
N LYS A 5 -12.88 6.67 6.21
CA LYS A 5 -11.67 5.83 6.19
C LYS A 5 -11.77 4.66 5.20
N ASP A 6 -12.93 4.02 5.14
CA ASP A 6 -13.25 2.96 4.17
C ASP A 6 -13.06 3.35 2.69
N GLU A 7 -13.41 4.57 2.28
CA GLU A 7 -13.33 4.98 0.86
C GLU A 7 -11.87 5.14 0.41
N ILE A 8 -11.00 5.60 1.31
CA ILE A 8 -9.56 5.73 1.08
C ILE A 8 -8.93 4.32 1.00
N ILE A 9 -9.32 3.42 1.91
CA ILE A 9 -8.89 2.02 1.90
C ILE A 9 -9.34 1.31 0.61
N ASP A 10 -10.59 1.51 0.19
CA ASP A 10 -11.12 0.92 -1.04
C ASP A 10 -10.37 1.43 -2.27
N SER A 11 -10.10 2.72 -2.33
CA SER A 11 -9.29 3.32 -3.39
C SER A 11 -7.87 2.75 -3.39
N ALA A 12 -7.26 2.57 -2.21
CA ALA A 12 -5.93 1.97 -2.08
C ALA A 12 -5.89 0.53 -2.60
N ARG A 13 -6.92 -0.28 -2.30
CA ARG A 13 -7.05 -1.63 -2.86
C ARG A 13 -7.12 -1.60 -4.37
N HIS A 14 -7.99 -0.76 -4.93
CA HIS A 14 -8.15 -0.63 -6.38
C HIS A 14 -6.86 -0.18 -7.06
N ALA A 15 -6.14 0.78 -6.50
CA ALA A 15 -4.87 1.25 -7.05
C ALA A 15 -3.82 0.12 -7.12
N VAL A 16 -3.78 -0.77 -6.12
CA VAL A 16 -2.89 -1.95 -6.13
C VAL A 16 -3.34 -2.99 -7.15
N ILE A 17 -4.65 -3.22 -7.29
CA ILE A 17 -5.20 -4.17 -8.27
C ILE A 17 -4.96 -3.68 -9.71
N ASP A 18 -5.07 -2.37 -9.95
CA ASP A 18 -4.84 -1.72 -11.24
C ASP A 18 -3.34 -1.54 -11.56
N LEU A 19 -2.47 -1.76 -10.56
CA LEU A 19 -1.02 -1.59 -10.66
C LEU A 19 -0.62 -0.12 -10.94
N ASP A 20 -1.31 0.82 -10.29
CA ASP A 20 -1.07 2.25 -10.46
C ASP A 20 -0.27 2.83 -9.27
N GLU A 21 1.05 2.92 -9.46
CA GLU A 21 1.98 3.43 -8.44
C GLU A 21 1.67 4.89 -8.05
N SER A 22 1.36 5.73 -9.05
CA SER A 22 1.04 7.14 -8.81
C SER A 22 -0.24 7.31 -8.01
N ALA A 23 -1.26 6.49 -8.26
CA ALA A 23 -2.48 6.49 -7.46
C ALA A 23 -2.21 6.04 -6.03
N VAL A 24 -1.37 5.02 -5.83
CA VAL A 24 -0.97 4.53 -4.51
C VAL A 24 -0.28 5.62 -3.69
N GLU A 25 0.68 6.34 -4.27
CA GLU A 25 1.36 7.46 -3.58
C GLU A 25 0.39 8.61 -3.25
N ARG A 26 -0.55 8.89 -4.15
CA ARG A 26 -1.55 9.93 -3.95
C ARG A 26 -2.50 9.58 -2.80
N ILE A 27 -3.02 8.36 -2.78
CA ILE A 27 -3.94 7.88 -1.73
C ILE A 27 -3.24 7.82 -0.38
N ALA A 28 -1.97 7.42 -0.37
CA ALA A 28 -1.12 7.50 0.82
C ALA A 28 -1.05 8.93 1.39
N ASN A 29 -0.85 9.94 0.54
CA ASN A 29 -0.87 11.34 0.97
C ASN A 29 -2.26 11.78 1.43
N GLU A 30 -3.32 11.45 0.70
CA GLU A 30 -4.71 11.79 1.09
C GLU A 30 -5.08 11.18 2.45
N ALA A 31 -4.62 9.96 2.75
CA ALA A 31 -4.82 9.33 4.06
C ALA A 31 -4.10 10.09 5.19
N LEU A 32 -2.86 10.53 4.95
CA LEU A 32 -2.11 11.34 5.91
C LEU A 32 -2.77 12.69 6.15
N GLU A 33 -3.24 13.36 5.09
CA GLU A 33 -3.98 14.64 5.18
C GLU A 33 -5.32 14.47 5.91
N ALA A 34 -5.97 13.32 5.74
CA ALA A 34 -7.18 12.96 6.46
C ALA A 34 -6.93 12.59 7.94
N GLY A 35 -5.67 12.53 8.40
CA GLY A 35 -5.30 12.11 9.76
C GLY A 35 -5.59 10.62 10.00
N MET A 36 -5.57 9.81 8.94
CA MET A 36 -5.71 8.37 9.02
C MET A 36 -4.41 7.74 9.48
N ASP A 37 -4.52 6.61 10.16
CA ASP A 37 -3.35 5.85 10.55
C ASP A 37 -2.75 5.18 9.29
N PRO A 38 -1.49 5.46 8.94
CA PRO A 38 -0.88 4.91 7.74
C PRO A 38 -0.70 3.39 7.83
N VAL A 39 -0.62 2.83 9.04
CA VAL A 39 -0.57 1.38 9.25
C VAL A 39 -1.88 0.75 8.85
N ASP A 40 -3.00 1.35 9.26
CA ASP A 40 -4.34 0.90 8.91
C ASP A 40 -4.56 0.94 7.39
N LEU A 41 -4.08 1.99 6.71
CA LEU A 41 -4.10 2.06 5.24
C LEU A 41 -3.26 0.95 4.59
N ILE A 42 -2.08 0.65 5.14
CA ILE A 42 -1.21 -0.40 4.60
C ILE A 42 -1.86 -1.77 4.78
N GLU A 43 -2.34 -2.10 5.98
CA GLU A 43 -2.91 -3.41 6.28
C GLU A 43 -4.26 -3.63 5.59
N GLN A 44 -5.17 -2.65 5.64
CA GLN A 44 -6.51 -2.81 5.09
C GLN A 44 -6.60 -2.39 3.61
N GLY A 45 -5.74 -1.49 3.15
CA GLY A 45 -5.73 -1.01 1.76
C GLY A 45 -4.74 -1.81 0.91
N PHE A 46 -3.45 -1.57 1.13
CA PHE A 46 -2.41 -2.10 0.24
C PHE A 46 -2.23 -3.62 0.32
N ILE A 47 -2.14 -4.18 1.53
CA ILE A 47 -1.99 -5.62 1.77
C ILE A 47 -3.24 -6.37 1.31
N GLU A 48 -4.44 -5.85 1.56
CA GLU A 48 -5.69 -6.48 1.12
C GLU A 48 -5.87 -6.44 -0.40
N GLY A 49 -5.42 -5.35 -1.05
CA GLY A 49 -5.34 -5.26 -2.51
C GLY A 49 -4.38 -6.29 -3.08
N LEU A 50 -3.18 -6.42 -2.50
CA LEU A 50 -2.20 -7.43 -2.90
C LEU A 50 -2.73 -8.85 -2.71
N LYS A 51 -3.43 -9.10 -1.59
CA LYS A 51 -4.07 -10.38 -1.31
C LYS A 51 -5.10 -10.72 -2.36
N SER A 52 -5.91 -9.75 -2.79
CA SER A 52 -6.89 -9.92 -3.87
C SER A 52 -6.22 -10.28 -5.20
N VAL A 53 -5.09 -9.65 -5.52
CA VAL A 53 -4.28 -10.00 -6.70
C VAL A 53 -3.68 -11.41 -6.57
N GLY A 54 -3.25 -11.80 -5.36
CA GLY A 54 -2.75 -13.13 -5.03
C GLY A 54 -3.81 -14.22 -5.17
N ASP A 55 -5.03 -13.98 -4.67
CA ASP A 55 -6.16 -14.91 -4.76
C ASP A 55 -6.51 -15.17 -6.23
N LEU A 56 -6.55 -14.12 -7.06
CA LEU A 56 -6.72 -14.25 -8.52
C LEU A 56 -5.60 -15.09 -9.16
N PHE A 57 -4.38 -15.03 -8.64
CA PHE A 57 -3.28 -15.87 -9.12
C PHE A 57 -3.45 -17.33 -8.70
N GLU A 58 -3.89 -17.60 -7.46
CA GLU A 58 -4.23 -18.95 -6.99
C GLU A 58 -5.40 -19.56 -7.79
N GLU A 59 -6.36 -18.74 -8.19
CA GLU A 59 -7.46 -19.13 -9.08
C GLU A 59 -7.05 -19.32 -10.56
N GLY A 60 -5.79 -19.02 -10.92
CA GLY A 60 -5.30 -19.05 -12.30
C GLY A 60 -5.84 -17.95 -13.21
N LYS A 61 -6.42 -16.88 -12.64
CA LYS A 61 -6.98 -15.71 -13.33
C LYS A 61 -6.00 -14.53 -13.42
N SER A 62 -4.90 -14.56 -12.69
CA SER A 62 -3.80 -13.57 -12.73
C SER A 62 -2.45 -14.25 -12.99
N GLN A 63 -1.49 -13.47 -13.50
CA GLN A 63 -0.11 -13.94 -13.75
C GLN A 63 0.81 -13.57 -12.58
N ILE A 64 1.86 -14.36 -12.36
CA ILE A 64 2.84 -14.13 -11.29
C ILE A 64 3.52 -12.76 -11.42
N SER A 65 3.67 -12.24 -12.64
CA SER A 65 4.20 -10.91 -12.93
C SER A 65 3.35 -9.80 -12.32
N ARG A 66 2.02 -9.94 -12.36
CA ARG A 66 1.08 -8.98 -11.76
C ARG A 66 1.19 -8.98 -10.24
N VAL A 67 1.33 -10.16 -9.62
CA VAL A 67 1.53 -10.27 -8.16
C VAL A 67 2.83 -9.61 -7.73
N LEU A 68 3.90 -9.80 -8.53
CA LEU A 68 5.21 -9.20 -8.27
C LEU A 68 5.15 -7.67 -8.39
N GLU A 69 4.47 -7.15 -9.42
CA GLU A 69 4.29 -5.72 -9.64
C GLU A 69 3.41 -5.08 -8.56
N ALA A 70 2.30 -5.71 -8.18
CA ALA A 70 1.48 -5.28 -7.06
C ALA A 70 2.30 -5.21 -5.77
N SER A 71 3.16 -6.19 -5.51
CA SER A 71 4.05 -6.20 -4.35
C SER A 71 5.03 -5.01 -4.37
N HIS A 72 5.56 -4.67 -5.55
CA HIS A 72 6.47 -3.53 -5.71
C HIS A 72 5.75 -2.20 -5.45
N ILE A 73 4.55 -2.05 -6.01
CA ILE A 73 3.72 -0.86 -5.86
C ILE A 73 3.31 -0.63 -4.41
N VAL A 74 2.86 -1.70 -3.73
CA VAL A 74 2.55 -1.68 -2.29
C VAL A 74 3.76 -1.23 -1.49
N ASN A 75 4.95 -1.78 -1.79
CA ASN A 75 6.18 -1.38 -1.13
C ASN A 75 6.55 0.09 -1.40
N SER A 76 6.31 0.58 -2.62
CA SER A 76 6.47 1.99 -3.00
C SER A 76 5.54 2.90 -2.17
N GLY A 77 4.26 2.56 -2.06
CA GLY A 77 3.28 3.28 -1.23
C GLY A 77 3.64 3.32 0.25
N ILE A 78 4.07 2.19 0.81
CA ILE A 78 4.60 2.12 2.19
C ILE A 78 5.81 3.04 2.34
N ASN A 79 6.71 3.05 1.36
CA ASN A 79 7.91 3.87 1.41
C ASN A 79 7.61 5.37 1.22
N ALA A 80 6.54 5.73 0.52
CA ALA A 80 6.04 7.10 0.42
C ALA A 80 5.41 7.59 1.75
N LEU A 81 4.78 6.68 2.50
CA LEU A 81 4.25 6.97 3.84
C LEU A 81 5.35 7.11 4.90
N LYS A 82 6.47 6.37 4.76
CA LYS A 82 7.62 6.39 5.70
C LYS A 82 8.18 7.77 6.06
N PRO A 83 8.48 8.68 5.11
CA PRO A 83 8.99 10.01 5.46
C PRO A 83 7.93 10.91 6.12
N ALA A 84 6.64 10.70 5.81
CA ALA A 84 5.55 11.47 6.40
C ALA A 84 5.28 11.09 7.86
N ILE A 85 5.38 9.80 8.20
CA ILE A 85 5.35 9.33 9.59
C ILE A 85 6.58 9.79 10.38
N VAL A 86 7.78 9.79 9.76
CA VAL A 86 9.01 10.26 10.41
C VAL A 86 8.99 11.75 10.68
N SER A 87 8.32 12.54 9.83
CA SER A 87 8.15 13.98 10.04
C SER A 87 7.13 14.31 11.15
N SER A 88 6.31 13.32 11.54
CA SER A 88 5.33 13.39 12.63
C SER A 88 5.72 12.42 13.74
N ASP A 89 6.81 12.73 14.46
CA ASP A 89 7.22 12.20 15.77
C ASP A 89 6.34 11.05 16.34
N SER A 90 6.67 9.77 16.04
CA SER A 90 6.50 8.56 16.89
C SER A 90 6.71 7.26 16.07
N ASP A 91 7.79 6.55 16.41
CA ASP A 91 7.97 5.09 16.36
C ASP A 91 7.37 4.27 15.19
N PHE A 92 8.17 3.98 14.15
CA PHE A 92 7.99 2.76 13.37
C PHE A 92 9.29 1.97 13.20
N CYS A 93 9.25 0.73 13.66
CA CYS A 93 10.32 -0.26 13.54
C CYS A 93 10.57 -0.62 12.07
N GLN A 94 11.66 -0.07 11.55
CA GLN A 94 12.54 -0.54 10.48
C GLN A 94 12.22 -1.93 9.87
N PHE A 95 11.24 -2.01 8.95
CA PHE A 95 11.32 -2.97 7.84
C PHE A 95 12.37 -2.44 6.87
N GLY A 96 13.61 -2.82 7.13
CA GLY A 96 14.79 -2.32 6.44
C GLY A 96 16.02 -3.10 6.84
N ASN A 97 16.00 -4.41 6.60
CA ASN A 97 17.23 -5.19 6.53
C ASN A 97 17.05 -6.42 5.61
N LEU A 98 16.89 -6.19 4.32
CA LEU A 98 17.12 -7.22 3.30
C LEU A 98 18.39 -6.85 2.53
N ILE A 99 19.52 -7.05 3.19
CA ILE A 99 20.85 -7.03 2.56
C ILE A 99 20.98 -8.38 1.84
N VAL A 100 20.67 -8.42 0.53
CA VAL A 100 21.14 -9.52 -0.32
C VAL A 100 22.53 -9.13 -0.82
N GLY A 101 23.53 -9.55 -0.05
CA GLY A 101 24.93 -9.46 -0.46
C GLY A 101 25.18 -10.52 -1.54
N ILE A 102 25.65 -10.07 -2.70
CA ILE A 102 26.39 -10.92 -3.64
C ILE A 102 27.88 -10.85 -3.34
#